data_AF-A0A0G4L1G6-F1
#
_entry.id   AF-A0A0G4L1G6-F1
#
_cell.length_a   1.000
_cell.length_b   1.000
_cell.length_c   1.000
_cell.angle_alpha   90.00
_cell.angle_beta   90.00
_cell.angle_gamma   90.00
#
_symmetry.space_group_name_H-M   'P 1'
#
loop_
_entity.id
_entity.type
_entity.pdbx_description
1 polymer ?
#
loop_
_entity_poly.entity_id
_entity_poly.type
_entity_poly.pdbx_seq_one_letter_code
_entity_poly.pdbx_strand_id
1 'polypeptide(L)'
;MNGIIHNCTHKDAGEDATFRLSEEEMFIRIFNYIEHLFGKIKPKKLFYMAIDGVAPRAKMNQQRSRRFRTALDAENAREKAIKDGVEMPKEAPFDSNCITPGTEFMAKLSRQLKYFVNKKVTEDADWQECEIVLSGHEVPGEGEHKIMEYIRNAKAQPDYDTNSRPPLLPSS
;
A
#
# COMPACT_ATOMS: atom_id res chain seq x y z
N MET A 1 -1.41 1.03 -4.12
CA MET A 1 -0.97 1.31 -2.74
C MET A 1 -0.36 0.10 -2.04
N ASN A 2 -0.85 -1.13 -2.26
CA ASN A 2 -0.33 -2.30 -1.55
C ASN A 2 1.18 -2.54 -1.72
N GLY A 3 1.75 -2.28 -2.90
CA GLY A 3 3.21 -2.31 -3.09
C GLY A 3 3.96 -1.32 -2.20
N ILE A 4 3.43 -0.10 -2.01
CA ILE A 4 4.01 0.89 -1.08
C ILE A 4 3.95 0.38 0.35
N ILE A 5 2.79 -0.16 0.77
CA ILE A 5 2.62 -0.70 2.12
C ILE A 5 3.63 -1.82 2.36
N HIS A 6 3.75 -2.77 1.44
CA HIS A 6 4.72 -3.87 1.56
C HIS A 6 6.17 -3.36 1.67
N ASN A 7 6.57 -2.40 0.84
CA ASN A 7 7.93 -1.81 0.85
C ASN A 7 8.21 -0.98 2.10
N CYS A 8 7.20 -0.35 2.68
CA CYS A 8 7.36 0.45 3.90
C CYS A 8 7.35 -0.41 5.17
N THR A 9 6.69 -1.56 5.15
CA THR A 9 6.58 -2.48 6.30
C THR A 9 7.67 -3.56 6.31
N HIS A 10 8.29 -3.85 5.16
CA HIS A 10 9.41 -4.80 5.06
C HIS A 10 10.63 -4.04 4.51
N LYS A 11 11.71 -3.96 5.29
CA LYS A 11 13.03 -3.98 4.67
C LYS A 11 13.27 -5.42 4.23
N ASP A 12 13.90 -5.61 3.07
CA ASP A 12 14.22 -6.89 2.44
C ASP A 12 14.14 -8.07 3.41
N ALA A 13 13.03 -8.81 3.34
CA ALA A 13 12.59 -9.80 4.32
C ALA A 13 13.47 -11.07 4.41
N GLY A 14 14.75 -10.96 4.04
CA GLY A 14 15.76 -12.00 4.12
C GLY A 14 17.05 -11.60 4.84
N GLU A 15 17.27 -10.33 5.19
CA GLU A 15 18.57 -9.89 5.74
C GLU A 15 18.59 -9.64 7.25
N ASP A 16 17.44 -9.36 7.88
CA ASP A 16 17.44 -9.06 9.33
C ASP A 16 16.20 -9.57 10.07
N ALA A 17 16.33 -10.77 10.65
CA ALA A 17 15.29 -11.39 11.49
C ALA A 17 15.01 -10.60 12.79
N THR A 18 15.85 -9.61 13.11
CA THR A 18 15.74 -8.79 14.32
C THR A 18 14.93 -7.51 14.11
N PHE A 19 14.61 -7.15 12.86
CA PHE A 19 13.90 -5.91 12.56
C PHE A 19 12.52 -5.86 13.22
N ARG A 20 12.25 -4.77 13.95
CA ARG A 20 10.95 -4.45 14.54
C ARG A 20 10.54 -3.05 14.13
N LEU A 21 9.26 -2.89 13.86
CA LEU A 21 8.68 -1.62 13.44
C LEU A 21 7.26 -1.53 14.01
N SER A 22 6.95 -0.41 14.65
CA SER A 22 5.62 -0.13 15.17
C SER A 22 4.63 0.25 14.05
N GLU A 23 3.33 0.12 14.30
CA GLU A 23 2.28 0.55 13.35
C GLU A 23 2.43 2.06 13.01
N GLU A 24 2.76 2.89 14.00
CA GLU A 24 2.92 4.33 13.81
C GLU A 24 4.09 4.67 12.89
N GLU A 25 5.24 4.05 13.10
CA GLU A 25 6.41 4.22 12.21
C GLU A 25 6.12 3.73 10.80
N MET A 26 5.35 2.65 10.63
CA MET A 26 4.90 2.19 9.32
C MET A 26 4.06 3.25 8.62
N PHE A 27 3.09 3.85 9.31
CA PHE A 27 2.24 4.90 8.74
C PHE A 27 3.06 6.12 8.33
N ILE A 28 4.01 6.56 9.17
CA ILE A 28 4.90 7.67 8.84
C ILE A 28 5.72 7.37 7.58
N ARG A 29 6.29 6.16 7.47
CA ARG A 29 7.04 5.74 6.27
C ARG A 29 6.17 5.75 5.02
N ILE A 30 4.93 5.25 5.12
CA ILE A 30 3.97 5.27 4.01
C ILE A 30 3.68 6.71 3.57
N PHE A 31 3.41 7.62 4.52
CA PHE A 31 3.12 9.03 4.20
C PHE A 31 4.29 9.73 3.56
N ASN A 32 5.50 9.55 4.10
CA ASN A 32 6.72 10.12 3.53
C ASN A 32 6.96 9.59 2.11
N TYR A 33 6.67 8.32 1.85
CA TYR A 33 6.82 7.75 0.51
C TYR A 33 5.78 8.30 -0.48
N ILE A 34 4.52 8.44 -0.05
CA ILE A 34 3.47 9.07 -0.88
C ILE A 34 3.85 10.52 -1.20
N GLU A 35 4.29 11.28 -0.20
CA GLU A 35 4.74 12.66 -0.39
C GLU A 35 5.95 12.75 -1.32
N HIS A 36 6.93 11.86 -1.14
CA HIS A 36 8.07 11.77 -2.04
C HIS A 36 7.66 11.50 -3.49
N LEU A 37 6.73 10.55 -3.71
CA LEU A 37 6.19 10.26 -5.04
C LEU A 37 5.42 11.45 -5.62
N PHE A 38 4.59 12.10 -4.81
CA PHE A 38 3.82 13.28 -5.24
C PHE A 38 4.77 14.41 -5.66
N GLY A 39 5.77 14.74 -4.85
CA GLY A 39 6.75 15.79 -5.15
C GLY A 39 7.66 15.45 -6.35
N LYS A 40 7.91 14.17 -6.61
CA LYS A 40 8.69 13.71 -7.77
C LYS A 40 7.90 13.75 -9.07
N ILE A 41 6.64 13.33 -9.04
CA ILE A 41 5.79 13.20 -10.24
C ILE A 41 5.08 14.53 -10.55
N LYS A 42 4.75 15.31 -9.53
CA LYS A 42 4.04 16.59 -9.60
C LYS A 42 2.76 16.50 -10.44
N PRO A 43 1.79 15.67 -10.04
CA PRO A 43 0.56 15.47 -10.80
C PRO A 43 -0.19 16.81 -10.96
N LYS A 44 -0.61 17.12 -12.18
CA LYS A 44 -1.24 18.41 -12.52
C LYS A 44 -2.76 18.42 -12.61
N LYS A 45 -3.37 17.23 -12.67
CA LYS A 45 -4.84 17.10 -12.81
C LYS A 45 -5.40 16.18 -11.74
N LEU A 46 -4.84 14.97 -11.63
CA LEU A 46 -5.37 13.93 -10.76
C LEU A 46 -4.25 13.15 -10.07
N PHE A 47 -4.43 12.88 -8.79
CA PHE A 47 -3.65 11.93 -8.01
C PHE A 47 -4.58 10.88 -7.39
N TYR A 48 -4.65 9.71 -8.03
CA TYR A 48 -5.51 8.60 -7.61
C TYR A 48 -4.75 7.58 -6.78
N MET A 49 -5.17 7.39 -5.53
CA MET A 49 -4.61 6.40 -4.60
C MET A 49 -5.59 5.26 -4.37
N ALA A 50 -5.23 4.06 -4.83
CA ALA A 50 -6.04 2.85 -4.69
C ALA A 50 -5.44 1.86 -3.70
N ILE A 51 -6.18 1.56 -2.64
CA ILE A 51 -5.92 0.47 -1.70
C ILE A 51 -6.76 -0.74 -2.12
N ASP A 52 -6.20 -1.95 -2.05
CA ASP A 52 -6.97 -3.15 -2.39
C ASP A 52 -8.13 -3.30 -1.41
N GLY A 53 -9.32 -3.55 -1.96
CA GLY A 53 -10.46 -4.06 -1.22
C GLY A 53 -10.63 -5.55 -1.44
N VAL A 54 -11.84 -6.06 -1.17
CA VAL A 54 -12.16 -7.49 -1.35
C VAL A 54 -11.93 -7.90 -2.81
N ALA A 55 -11.05 -8.88 -3.03
CA ALA A 55 -10.64 -9.33 -4.36
C ALA A 55 -11.45 -10.55 -4.85
N PRO A 56 -11.48 -10.83 -6.16
CA PRO A 56 -12.13 -12.02 -6.71
C PRO A 56 -11.53 -13.33 -6.19
N ARG A 57 -12.33 -14.40 -6.17
CA ARG A 57 -11.91 -15.73 -5.65
C ARG A 57 -10.61 -16.25 -6.28
N ALA A 58 -10.42 -16.07 -7.58
CA ALA A 58 -9.20 -16.49 -8.28
C ALA A 58 -7.95 -15.82 -7.67
N LYS A 59 -8.03 -14.51 -7.42
CA LYS A 59 -6.95 -13.76 -6.77
C LYS A 59 -6.77 -14.16 -5.31
N MET A 60 -7.86 -14.39 -4.57
CA MET A 60 -7.80 -14.86 -3.18
C MET A 60 -7.01 -16.17 -3.07
N ASN A 61 -7.21 -17.11 -3.98
CA ASN A 61 -6.45 -18.36 -4.01
C ASN A 61 -4.96 -18.12 -4.24
N GLN A 62 -4.61 -17.23 -5.20
CA GLN A 62 -3.23 -16.86 -5.48
C GLN A 62 -2.56 -16.19 -4.26
N GLN A 63 -3.26 -15.25 -3.62
CA GLN A 63 -2.78 -14.58 -2.41
C GLN A 63 -2.61 -15.58 -1.26
N ARG A 64 -3.55 -16.52 -1.09
CA ARG A 64 -3.45 -17.59 -0.11
C ARG A 64 -2.17 -18.41 -0.33
N SER A 65 -1.96 -18.95 -1.52
CA SER A 65 -0.75 -19.75 -1.82
C SER A 65 0.54 -18.98 -1.57
N ARG A 66 0.60 -17.68 -1.92
CA ARG A 66 1.77 -16.83 -1.62
C ARG A 66 2.01 -16.69 -0.12
N ARG A 67 0.98 -16.37 0.66
CA ARG A 67 1.08 -16.18 2.11
C ARG A 67 1.54 -17.43 2.84
N PHE A 68 1.03 -18.60 2.44
CA PHE A 68 1.46 -19.88 2.99
C PHE A 68 2.96 -20.12 2.75
N ARG A 69 3.47 -19.80 1.55
CA ARG A 69 4.90 -19.93 1.24
C ARG A 69 5.74 -18.97 2.08
N THR A 70 5.37 -17.69 2.15
CA THR A 70 6.10 -16.69 2.92
C THR A 70 6.12 -17.01 4.42
N ALA A 71 5.03 -17.54 4.98
CA ALA A 71 5.00 -17.99 6.36
C ALA A 71 6.00 -19.13 6.63
N LEU A 72 6.04 -20.12 5.72
CA LEU A 72 7.00 -21.23 5.80
C LEU A 72 8.45 -20.75 5.66
N ASP A 73 8.73 -19.84 4.73
CA ASP A 73 10.07 -19.28 4.52
C ASP A 73 10.54 -18.50 5.76
N ALA A 74 9.63 -17.72 6.38
CA ALA A 74 9.92 -16.99 7.62
C ALA A 74 10.19 -17.91 8.82
N GLU A 75 9.45 -19.02 8.93
CA GLU A 75 9.68 -20.05 9.95
C GLU A 75 11.06 -20.71 9.78
N ASN A 76 11.39 -21.13 8.55
CA ASN A 76 12.69 -21.71 8.22
C ASN A 76 13.86 -20.74 8.49
N ALA A 77 13.71 -19.47 8.14
CA ALA A 77 14.70 -18.44 8.39
C ALA A 77 14.92 -18.22 9.90
N ARG A 78 13.83 -18.23 10.68
CA ARG A 78 13.89 -18.12 12.15
C ARG A 78 14.61 -19.32 12.78
N GLU A 79 14.29 -20.54 12.37
CA GLU A 79 14.96 -21.74 12.87
C GLU A 79 16.46 -21.72 12.57
N LYS A 80 16.84 -21.27 11.37
CA LYS A 80 18.24 -21.12 10.98
C LYS A 80 18.96 -20.09 11.86
N ALA A 81 18.36 -18.92 12.10
CA ALA A 81 18.94 -17.90 12.96
C ALA A 81 19.18 -18.40 14.40
N ILE A 82 18.23 -19.18 14.95
CA ILE A 82 18.38 -19.79 16.27
C ILE A 82 19.52 -20.82 16.28
N LYS A 83 19.63 -21.65 15.24
CA LYS A 83 20.74 -22.62 15.09
C LYS A 83 22.10 -21.93 14.98
N ASP A 84 22.15 -20.77 14.31
CA ASP A 84 23.35 -19.95 14.14
C ASP A 84 23.67 -19.11 15.39
N GLY A 85 22.89 -19.23 16.47
CA GLY A 85 23.14 -18.58 17.76
C GLY A 85 22.74 -17.10 17.80
N VAL A 86 21.92 -16.63 16.85
CA VAL A 86 21.44 -15.25 16.82
C VAL A 86 20.41 -15.04 17.92
N GLU A 87 20.63 -14.05 18.78
CA GLU A 87 19.65 -13.65 19.79
C GLU A 87 18.45 -12.98 19.13
N MET A 88 17.29 -13.62 19.26
CA MET A 88 16.05 -13.12 18.66
C MET A 88 15.41 -12.04 19.55
N PRO A 89 14.86 -10.95 18.98
CA PRO A 89 14.12 -9.98 19.75
C PRO A 89 12.92 -10.63 20.45
N LYS A 90 12.63 -10.17 21.67
CA LYS A 90 11.48 -10.64 22.47
C LYS A 90 10.13 -10.30 21.83
N GLU A 91 10.09 -9.19 21.08
CA GLU A 91 8.91 -8.74 20.36
C GLU A 91 8.66 -9.60 19.12
N ALA A 92 7.40 -9.79 18.76
CA ALA A 92 7.04 -10.49 17.53
C ALA A 92 7.35 -9.62 16.29
N PRO A 93 7.77 -10.21 15.16
CA PRO A 93 7.87 -9.49 13.91
C PRO A 93 6.48 -9.03 13.44
N PHE A 94 6.46 -8.00 12.59
CA PHE A 94 5.22 -7.54 11.98
C PHE A 94 4.59 -8.64 11.10
N ASP A 95 3.32 -8.96 11.33
CA ASP A 95 2.59 -9.91 10.51
C ASP A 95 2.02 -9.25 9.25
N SER A 96 2.70 -9.45 8.13
CA SER A 96 2.29 -8.94 6.82
C SER A 96 0.90 -9.40 6.37
N ASN A 97 0.35 -10.48 6.93
CA ASN A 97 -1.00 -10.93 6.63
C ASN A 97 -2.06 -9.92 7.09
N CYS A 98 -1.73 -9.01 8.01
CA CYS A 98 -2.63 -7.93 8.39
C CYS A 98 -2.87 -6.91 7.27
N ILE A 99 -2.05 -6.92 6.20
CA ILE A 99 -2.26 -6.15 4.96
C ILE A 99 -3.35 -6.86 4.11
N THR A 100 -4.55 -6.93 4.65
CA THR A 100 -5.73 -7.54 4.03
C THR A 100 -6.97 -6.71 4.35
N PRO A 101 -7.86 -6.46 3.38
CA PRO A 101 -9.14 -5.82 3.65
C PRO A 101 -9.87 -6.51 4.81
N GLY A 102 -10.44 -5.73 5.73
CA GLY A 102 -11.19 -6.23 6.87
C GLY A 102 -10.39 -6.42 8.16
N THR A 103 -9.09 -6.16 8.16
CA THR A 103 -8.27 -6.14 9.39
C THR A 103 -8.33 -4.77 10.07
N GLU A 104 -8.05 -4.75 11.39
CA GLU A 104 -7.97 -3.50 12.14
C GLU A 104 -6.84 -2.59 11.62
N PHE A 105 -5.71 -3.18 11.24
CA PHE A 105 -4.59 -2.46 10.63
C PHE A 105 -5.03 -1.66 9.40
N MET A 106 -5.77 -2.29 8.47
CA MET A 106 -6.24 -1.60 7.27
C MET A 106 -7.27 -0.50 7.57
N ALA A 107 -8.12 -0.71 8.58
CA ALA A 107 -9.06 0.31 9.03
C ALA A 107 -8.35 1.53 9.65
N LYS A 108 -7.32 1.30 10.47
CA LYS A 108 -6.46 2.37 11.02
C LYS A 108 -5.72 3.10 9.89
N LEU A 109 -5.09 2.36 8.97
CA LEU A 109 -4.37 2.93 7.83
C LEU A 109 -5.29 3.80 6.96
N SER A 110 -6.51 3.33 6.64
CA SER A 110 -7.48 4.10 5.86
C SER A 110 -7.85 5.42 6.55
N ARG A 111 -8.06 5.38 7.88
CA ARG A 111 -8.35 6.59 8.67
C ARG A 111 -7.18 7.57 8.67
N GLN A 112 -5.96 7.08 8.88
CA GLN A 112 -4.76 7.91 8.92
C GLN A 112 -4.43 8.49 7.54
N LEU A 113 -4.65 7.75 6.45
CA LEU A 113 -4.51 8.27 5.08
C LEU A 113 -5.52 9.38 4.78
N LYS A 114 -6.79 9.23 5.20
CA LYS A 114 -7.80 10.29 5.06
C LYS A 114 -7.35 11.56 5.79
N TYR A 115 -6.86 11.43 7.01
CA TYR A 115 -6.32 12.56 7.78
C TYR A 115 -5.11 13.20 7.08
N PHE A 116 -4.14 12.39 6.65
CA PHE A 116 -2.95 12.85 5.93
C PHE A 116 -3.30 13.65 4.67
N VAL A 117 -4.21 13.13 3.83
CA VAL A 117 -4.66 13.80 2.61
C VAL A 117 -5.36 15.11 2.93
N ASN A 118 -6.29 15.12 3.88
CA ASN A 118 -7.00 16.35 4.27
C ASN A 118 -6.04 17.43 4.79
N LYS A 119 -5.03 17.02 5.57
CA LYS A 119 -3.99 17.93 6.05
C LYS A 119 -3.18 18.51 4.88
N LYS A 120 -2.74 17.67 3.94
CA LYS A 120 -1.98 18.11 2.77
C LYS A 120 -2.77 19.06 1.87
N VAL A 121 -4.03 18.74 1.56
CA VAL A 121 -4.89 19.64 0.77
C VAL A 121 -5.15 20.97 1.50
N THR A 122 -5.15 20.98 2.83
CA THR A 122 -5.35 22.23 3.60
C THR A 122 -4.09 23.10 3.64
N GLU A 123 -2.91 22.50 3.77
CA GLU A 123 -1.66 23.20 4.09
C GLU A 123 -0.70 23.37 2.90
N ASP A 124 -0.83 22.55 1.85
CA ASP A 124 0.11 22.46 0.74
C ASP A 124 -0.55 22.89 -0.59
N ALA A 125 -0.04 23.97 -1.18
CA ALA A 125 -0.56 24.54 -2.42
C ALA A 125 -0.46 23.57 -3.62
N ASP A 126 0.59 22.74 -3.68
CA ASP A 126 0.74 21.78 -4.78
C ASP A 126 -0.37 20.71 -4.74
N TRP A 127 -0.85 20.37 -3.54
CA TRP A 127 -1.95 19.42 -3.34
C TRP A 127 -3.33 20.06 -3.59
N GLN A 128 -3.45 21.38 -3.46
CA GLN A 128 -4.68 22.13 -3.76
C GLN A 128 -4.96 22.24 -5.26
N GLU A 129 -3.90 22.28 -6.09
CA GLU A 129 -4.02 22.35 -7.55
C GLU A 129 -4.42 21.01 -8.20
N CYS A 130 -4.39 19.91 -7.44
CA CYS A 130 -4.60 18.56 -7.95
C CYS A 130 -5.88 17.93 -7.37
N GLU A 131 -6.69 17.27 -8.19
CA GLU A 131 -7.78 16.45 -7.67
C GLU A 131 -7.19 15.20 -6.99
N ILE A 132 -7.49 15.00 -5.71
CA ILE A 132 -7.03 13.84 -4.96
C ILE A 132 -8.19 12.86 -4.76
N VAL A 133 -8.02 11.63 -5.26
CA VAL A 133 -9.01 10.55 -5.07
C VAL A 133 -8.39 9.43 -4.26
N LEU A 134 -8.99 9.12 -3.10
CA LEU A 134 -8.60 8.00 -2.25
C LEU A 134 -9.66 6.90 -2.29
N SER A 135 -9.32 5.77 -2.92
CA SER A 135 -10.16 4.56 -2.92
C SER A 135 -9.65 3.59 -1.85
N GLY A 136 -10.30 3.59 -0.69
CA GLY A 136 -9.93 2.78 0.46
C GLY A 136 -10.27 1.29 0.32
N HIS A 137 -9.94 0.52 1.35
CA HIS A 137 -10.19 -0.93 1.39
C HIS A 137 -11.69 -1.28 1.46
N GLU A 138 -12.52 -0.31 1.83
CA GLU A 138 -13.97 -0.43 1.92
C GLU A 138 -14.64 -0.59 0.54
N VAL A 139 -13.99 -0.12 -0.52
CA VAL A 139 -14.47 -0.30 -1.90
C VAL A 139 -14.01 -1.67 -2.39
N PRO A 140 -14.90 -2.56 -2.86
CA PRO A 140 -14.50 -3.85 -3.43
C PRO A 140 -13.56 -3.69 -4.64
N GLY A 141 -12.76 -4.72 -4.89
CA GLY A 141 -11.85 -4.78 -6.04
C GLY A 141 -10.39 -4.52 -5.71
N GLU A 142 -9.51 -5.06 -6.56
CA GLU A 142 -8.07 -4.82 -6.50
C GLU A 142 -7.76 -3.37 -6.90
N GLY A 143 -6.71 -2.78 -6.33
CA GLY A 143 -6.33 -1.39 -6.59
C GLY A 143 -6.10 -1.11 -8.08
N GLU A 144 -5.46 -2.04 -8.79
CA GLU A 144 -5.23 -1.93 -10.24
C GLU A 144 -6.55 -1.90 -11.01
N HIS A 145 -7.49 -2.78 -10.67
CA HIS A 145 -8.80 -2.83 -11.31
C HIS A 145 -9.64 -1.56 -11.03
N LYS A 146 -9.57 -1.02 -9.81
CA LYS A 146 -10.20 0.26 -9.45
C LYS A 146 -9.67 1.43 -10.29
N ILE A 147 -8.35 1.50 -10.46
CA ILE A 147 -7.71 2.53 -11.30
C ILE A 147 -8.14 2.36 -12.76
N MET A 148 -8.10 1.13 -13.28
CA MET A 148 -8.50 0.85 -14.66
C MET A 148 -9.99 1.12 -14.91
N GLU A 149 -10.86 0.86 -13.95
CA GLU A 149 -12.27 1.22 -14.00
C GLU A 149 -12.47 2.74 -14.01
N TYR A 150 -11.78 3.47 -13.14
CA TYR A 150 -11.82 4.94 -13.14
C TYR A 150 -11.38 5.52 -14.50
N ILE A 151 -10.28 5.02 -15.08
CA ILE A 151 -9.81 5.45 -16.40
C ILE A 151 -10.83 5.13 -17.50
N ARG A 152 -11.45 3.94 -17.47
CA ARG A 152 -12.47 3.56 -18.47
C ARG A 152 -13.70 4.47 -18.36
N ASN A 153 -14.17 4.75 -17.15
CA ASN A 153 -15.33 5.60 -16.91
C ASN A 153 -15.04 7.06 -17.32
N ALA A 154 -13.84 7.57 -17.04
CA ALA A 154 -13.41 8.89 -17.51
C ALA A 154 -13.41 8.97 -19.04
N LYS A 155 -12.86 7.94 -19.73
CA LYS A 155 -12.83 7.87 -21.20
C LYS A 155 -14.21 7.78 -21.86
N ALA A 156 -15.20 7.28 -21.14
CA ALA A 156 -16.57 7.17 -21.64
C ALA A 156 -17.36 8.49 -21.52
N GLN A 157 -16.82 9.50 -20.83
CA GLN A 157 -17.50 10.79 -20.70
C GLN A 157 -17.43 11.59 -22.02
N PRO A 158 -18.51 12.31 -22.39
CA PRO A 158 -18.56 13.07 -23.65
C PRO A 158 -17.49 14.16 -23.77
N ASP A 159 -16.99 14.66 -22.64
CA ASP A 159 -16.04 15.76 -22.49
C ASP A 159 -14.59 15.28 -22.22
N TYR A 160 -14.30 13.99 -22.42
CA TYR A 160 -12.98 13.44 -22.14
C TYR A 160 -11.88 13.99 -23.06
N ASP A 161 -10.89 14.66 -22.47
CA ASP A 161 -9.66 15.10 -23.15
C ASP A 161 -8.78 13.90 -23.54
N THR A 162 -8.76 13.56 -24.83
CA THR A 162 -8.01 12.43 -25.40
C THR A 162 -6.49 12.53 -25.23
N ASN A 163 -5.94 13.71 -24.93
CA ASN A 163 -4.51 13.91 -24.72
C ASN A 163 -4.07 13.69 -23.26
N SER A 164 -5.02 13.50 -22.35
CA SER A 164 -4.74 13.18 -20.94
C SER A 164 -4.26 11.73 -20.78
N ARG A 165 -2.94 11.49 -20.90
CA ARG A 165 -2.34 10.18 -20.56
C ARG A 165 -1.91 10.17 -19.09
N PRO A 166 -2.63 9.46 -18.19
CA PRO A 166 -2.21 9.38 -16.80
C PRO A 166 -1.00 8.44 -16.63
N PRO A 167 0.10 8.87 -15.99
CA PRO A 167 1.18 7.97 -15.61
C PRO A 167 0.69 7.00 -14.53
N LEU A 168 0.77 5.69 -14.81
CA LEU A 168 0.51 4.63 -13.83
C LEU A 168 1.82 4.21 -13.19
N LEU A 169 1.89 4.23 -11.86
CA LEU A 169 2.99 3.60 -11.12
C LEU A 169 2.63 2.12 -10.88
N PRO A 170 3.32 1.16 -11.51
CA PRO A 170 3.11 -0.26 -11.20
C PRO A 170 3.61 -0.58 -9.79
N SER A 171 2.99 -1.56 -9.13
CA SER A 171 3.61 -2.21 -7.97
C SER A 171 4.75 -3.10 -8.45
N SER A 172 5.98 -2.68 -8.19
CA SER A 172 7.18 -3.53 -8.26
C SER A 172 7.14 -4.62 -7.20
#